data_AF-A0A941LD47-F1
#
_entry.id   AF-A0A941LD47-F1
#
_cell.length_a   1.000
_cell.length_b   1.000
_cell.length_c   1.000
_cell.angle_alpha   90.00
_cell.angle_beta   90.00
_cell.angle_gamma   90.00
#
_symmetry.space_group_name_H-M   'P 1'
#
loop_
_entity.id
_entity.type
_entity.pdbx_description
1 polymer ?
#
loop_
_entity_poly.entity_id
_entity_poly.type
_entity_poly.pdbx_seq_one_letter_code
_entity_poly.pdbx_strand_id
1 'polypeptide(L)'
;MADLERGLIQFFQACLPPLVPGEYSIDVEHTIREARPEPFRTGLDFSVAGPRFTLNPADVYSVYPPANQAGAYGNTLPHIVLVRRTLPWERTLDGSAPDEKNPCPWLALLVLSSSDFPNSELPKMDIRKVQELLRPGHGIKGPDLNTADLKEYESVDDLCNTIDLPTSLFTSIVPAKTDLPYLAHVRQVQTDKKETASLHTEGCFSVVLANRFPETAKGRDGGRNLAVLVSLEGFHTYLHGEAGIISEKTVRLAVLAHWSFSSQGQTTFKTLISQLDTGLLQLPPPMNTVAAEGSDDVKHAYSLGYTALTHRIRNGETTVSWYRGPLVPLFYRKLDVYRSLPCPDAALRYHYDTGLLDVSYAAAWQLGRLLALQSPLFAQTIYRTRHHERQRVHAKMEEAAQRQQYEVPGNEMSEYLAQEMGKLTNELK
;
A
#
# COMPACT_ATOMS: atom_id res chain seq x y z
N MET A 1 16.06 32.74 11.56
CA MET A 1 14.89 32.75 10.66
C MET A 1 13.70 33.24 11.46
N ALA A 2 12.82 34.05 10.89
CA ALA A 2 11.65 34.58 11.62
C ALA A 2 10.55 33.51 11.74
N ASP A 3 9.65 33.68 12.72
CA ASP A 3 8.46 32.84 12.86
C ASP A 3 7.51 33.06 11.69
N LEU A 4 7.03 31.96 11.12
CA LEU A 4 6.20 31.95 9.92
C LEU A 4 4.71 31.91 10.29
N GLU A 5 3.87 32.69 9.60
CA GLU A 5 2.42 32.64 9.81
C GLU A 5 1.80 31.31 9.34
N ARG A 6 0.64 30.96 9.90
CA ARG A 6 -0.01 29.69 9.63
C ARG A 6 -0.45 29.56 8.18
N GLY A 7 -0.08 28.42 7.58
CA GLY A 7 -0.44 28.09 6.19
C GLY A 7 0.55 28.62 5.16
N LEU A 8 1.54 29.42 5.58
CA LEU A 8 2.63 29.82 4.72
C LEU A 8 3.73 28.75 4.69
N ILE A 9 4.48 28.73 3.60
CA ILE A 9 5.68 27.91 3.42
C ILE A 9 6.75 28.86 2.89
N GLN A 10 7.93 28.82 3.49
CA GLN A 10 9.08 29.59 3.01
C GLN A 10 10.19 28.65 2.56
N PHE A 11 10.82 29.01 1.45
CA PHE A 11 11.94 28.28 0.89
C PHE A 11 13.20 29.15 1.00
N PHE A 12 14.28 28.56 1.49
CA PHE A 12 15.61 29.18 1.47
C PHE A 12 16.52 28.34 0.60
N GLN A 13 17.41 29.00 -0.13
CA GLN A 13 18.37 28.32 -1.00
C GLN A 13 19.30 27.40 -0.20
N ALA A 14 19.83 27.87 0.93
CA ALA A 14 20.73 27.10 1.78
C ALA A 14 20.64 27.52 3.25
N CYS A 15 21.10 26.65 4.14
CA CYS A 15 21.36 26.97 5.53
C CYS A 15 22.73 26.42 5.92
N LEU A 16 23.70 27.31 6.04
CA LEU A 16 25.05 26.95 6.46
C LEU A 16 25.09 26.76 7.99
N PRO A 17 25.82 25.75 8.49
CA PRO A 17 26.03 25.61 9.92
C PRO A 17 26.92 26.75 10.44
N PRO A 18 26.68 27.27 11.66
CA PRO A 18 27.57 28.28 12.25
C PRO A 18 28.96 27.71 12.58
N LEU A 19 29.05 26.39 12.77
CA LEU A 19 30.28 25.66 13.01
C LEU A 19 30.24 24.37 12.18
N VAL A 20 31.25 24.18 11.34
CA VAL A 20 31.36 23.04 10.41
C VAL A 20 31.90 21.81 11.17
N PRO A 21 31.59 20.57 10.76
CA PRO A 21 32.26 19.40 11.30
C PRO A 21 33.78 19.47 11.13
N GLY A 22 34.52 19.24 12.21
CA GLY A 22 35.98 19.43 12.23
C GLY A 22 36.55 19.40 13.64
N GLU A 23 37.85 19.64 13.72
CA GLU A 23 38.60 19.73 14.97
C GLU A 23 38.89 21.19 15.28
N TYR A 24 38.65 21.58 16.52
CA TYR A 24 38.71 22.95 16.99
C TYR A 24 39.49 23.03 18.30
N SER A 25 40.17 24.16 18.50
CA SER A 25 40.83 24.49 19.76
C SER A 25 40.31 25.83 20.26
N ILE A 26 39.98 25.90 21.55
CA ILE A 26 39.61 27.14 22.23
C ILE A 26 40.75 27.52 23.15
N ASP A 27 41.44 28.62 22.83
CA ASP A 27 42.43 29.23 23.70
C ASP A 27 41.81 30.37 24.52
N VAL A 28 41.93 30.29 25.85
CA VAL A 28 41.50 31.33 26.78
C VAL A 28 42.72 32.01 27.36
N GLU A 29 42.82 33.31 27.11
CA GLU A 29 43.87 34.17 27.67
C GLU A 29 43.26 35.14 28.70
N HIS A 30 43.76 35.11 29.94
CA HIS A 30 43.30 35.98 31.02
C HIS A 30 44.45 36.79 31.61
N THR A 31 44.39 38.11 31.47
CA THR A 31 45.36 39.05 32.04
C THR A 31 44.81 39.70 33.32
N ILE A 32 45.46 39.46 34.46
CA ILE A 32 45.12 40.11 35.74
C ILE A 32 46.12 41.24 36.00
N ARG A 33 45.71 42.48 35.67
CA ARG A 33 46.57 43.69 35.67
C ARG A 33 47.27 43.99 36.99
N GLU A 34 46.71 43.58 38.12
CA GLU A 34 47.20 43.88 39.47
C GLU A 34 48.07 42.78 40.08
N ALA A 35 48.05 41.57 39.52
CA ALA A 35 48.76 40.43 40.09
C ALA A 35 50.09 40.16 39.36
N ARG A 36 50.09 40.13 38.03
CA ARG A 36 51.26 39.78 37.20
C ARG A 36 51.10 40.35 35.78
N PRO A 37 52.20 40.71 35.10
CA PRO A 37 52.15 41.18 33.71
C PRO A 37 51.92 40.04 32.70
N GLU A 38 52.23 38.79 33.05
CA GLU A 38 52.07 37.64 32.16
C GLU A 38 50.63 37.10 32.20
N PRO A 39 50.02 36.84 31.02
CA PRO A 39 48.67 36.31 30.92
C PRO A 39 48.61 34.82 31.25
N PHE A 40 47.53 34.40 31.93
CA PHE A 40 47.21 32.99 32.10
C PHE A 40 46.61 32.45 30.81
N ARG A 41 47.08 31.29 30.35
CA ARG A 41 46.60 30.63 29.15
C ARG A 41 46.11 29.23 29.48
N THR A 42 44.94 28.87 28.97
CA THR A 42 44.41 27.50 29.00
C THR A 42 43.71 27.22 27.68
N GLY A 43 43.84 25.99 27.18
CA GLY A 43 43.26 25.56 25.92
C GLY A 43 42.34 24.37 26.12
N LEU A 44 41.32 24.24 25.27
CA LEU A 44 40.49 23.04 25.16
C LEU A 44 40.35 22.66 23.68
N ASP A 45 40.81 21.46 23.36
CA ASP A 45 40.57 20.84 22.06
C ASP A 45 39.26 20.06 22.09
N PHE A 46 38.45 20.21 21.04
CA PHE A 46 37.20 19.48 20.88
C PHE A 46 36.90 19.25 19.39
N SER A 47 36.13 18.20 19.10
CA SER A 47 35.69 17.89 17.75
C SER A 47 34.19 18.06 17.60
N VAL A 48 33.79 18.55 16.43
CA VAL A 48 32.39 18.66 16.00
C VAL A 48 32.12 17.53 15.03
N ALA A 49 31.37 16.53 15.47
CA ALA A 49 31.02 15.39 14.63
C ALA A 49 29.92 15.76 13.60
N GLY A 50 30.05 15.22 12.39
CA GLY A 50 29.07 15.36 11.32
C GLY A 50 28.98 14.07 10.49
N PRO A 51 27.79 13.72 9.97
CA PRO A 51 27.63 12.57 9.09
C PRO A 51 28.52 12.68 7.85
N ARG A 52 29.23 11.60 7.51
CA ARG A 52 30.13 11.53 6.33
C ARG A 52 29.91 10.26 5.52
N PHE A 53 30.01 9.10 6.17
CA PHE A 53 29.85 7.78 5.53
C PHE A 53 28.56 7.05 5.92
N THR A 54 27.93 7.48 7.01
CA THR A 54 26.66 6.94 7.52
C THR A 54 25.76 8.08 7.95
N LEU A 55 24.45 7.84 7.91
CA LEU A 55 23.43 8.77 8.39
C LEU A 55 22.50 8.01 9.34
N ASN A 56 22.12 8.65 10.45
CA ASN A 56 21.16 8.06 11.37
C ASN A 56 19.78 8.03 10.68
N PRO A 57 19.07 6.89 10.63
CA PRO A 57 17.72 6.84 10.06
C PRO A 57 16.75 7.87 10.69
N ALA A 58 16.97 8.26 11.95
CA ALA A 58 16.19 9.30 12.62
C ALA A 58 16.37 10.72 12.03
N ASP A 59 17.46 10.95 11.28
CA ASP A 59 17.69 12.22 10.58
C ASP A 59 16.84 12.35 9.31
N VAL A 60 16.21 11.26 8.85
CA VAL A 60 15.29 11.24 7.71
C VAL A 60 13.87 11.47 8.20
N TYR A 61 13.29 12.63 7.85
CA TYR A 61 11.91 12.96 8.20
C TYR A 61 10.90 12.25 7.30
N SER A 62 11.11 12.28 5.98
CA SER A 62 10.24 11.61 5.01
C SER A 62 10.91 11.45 3.65
N VAL A 63 10.48 10.45 2.88
CA VAL A 63 10.91 10.25 1.49
C VAL A 63 9.71 10.25 0.55
N TYR A 64 9.92 10.72 -0.67
CA TYR A 64 8.94 10.66 -1.74
C TYR A 64 9.61 10.28 -3.06
N PRO A 65 9.07 9.35 -3.87
CA PRO A 65 7.92 8.50 -3.59
C PRO A 65 8.09 7.66 -2.31
N PRO A 66 7.00 7.29 -1.62
CA PRO A 66 7.11 6.55 -0.38
C PRO A 66 7.78 5.18 -0.58
N ALA A 67 8.58 4.77 0.41
CA ALA A 67 9.31 3.51 0.37
C ALA A 67 8.36 2.31 0.18
N ASN A 68 8.76 1.41 -0.73
CA ASN A 68 8.07 0.17 -1.08
C ASN A 68 6.61 0.36 -1.55
N GLN A 69 6.26 1.56 -2.03
CA GLN A 69 4.94 1.84 -2.58
C GLN A 69 4.95 1.83 -4.11
N ALA A 70 3.79 1.57 -4.70
CA ALA A 70 3.53 1.67 -6.12
C ALA A 70 2.57 2.83 -6.42
N GLY A 71 2.81 3.59 -7.48
CA GLY A 71 1.95 4.72 -7.84
C GLY A 71 2.40 5.46 -9.09
N ALA A 72 1.65 6.48 -9.49
CA ALA A 72 1.92 7.30 -10.66
C ALA A 72 3.01 8.37 -10.37
N TYR A 73 4.25 7.93 -10.20
CA TYR A 73 5.36 8.80 -9.79
C TYR A 73 6.17 9.36 -10.97
N GLY A 74 5.84 8.99 -12.22
CA GLY A 74 6.62 9.37 -13.42
C GLY A 74 6.78 10.87 -13.67
N ASN A 75 5.91 11.70 -13.10
CA ASN A 75 5.94 13.15 -13.29
C ASN A 75 6.44 13.90 -12.04
N THR A 76 6.97 13.19 -11.05
CA THR A 76 7.45 13.82 -9.81
C THR A 76 8.91 13.46 -9.60
N LEU A 77 9.74 14.48 -9.33
CA LEU A 77 11.13 14.26 -8.93
C LEU A 77 11.16 13.64 -7.52
N PRO A 78 11.82 12.48 -7.35
CA PRO A 78 12.05 11.92 -6.04
C PRO A 78 12.81 12.90 -5.15
N HIS A 79 12.49 12.91 -3.87
CA HIS A 79 13.13 13.75 -2.88
C HIS A 79 13.13 13.13 -1.50
N ILE A 80 14.10 13.52 -0.71
CA ILE A 80 14.24 13.17 0.71
C ILE A 80 14.20 14.44 1.53
N VAL A 81 13.46 14.39 2.64
CA VAL A 81 13.34 15.46 3.62
C VAL A 81 14.10 15.04 4.87
N LEU A 82 15.03 15.86 5.31
CA LEU A 82 15.91 15.62 6.45
C LEU A 82 15.55 16.57 7.59
N VAL A 83 15.65 16.07 8.82
CA VAL A 83 15.38 16.83 10.05
C VAL A 83 16.42 17.94 10.23
N ARG A 84 17.70 17.63 9.97
CA ARG A 84 18.81 18.56 10.14
C ARG A 84 18.93 19.50 8.95
N ARG A 85 18.42 20.73 9.11
CA ARG A 85 18.37 21.77 8.05
C ARG A 85 19.71 22.16 7.41
N THR A 86 20.82 21.92 8.08
CA THR A 86 22.17 22.27 7.61
C THR A 86 22.89 21.12 6.90
N LEU A 87 22.39 19.88 7.02
CA LEU A 87 23.12 18.66 6.62
C LEU A 87 23.70 18.70 5.19
N PRO A 88 22.95 19.15 4.16
CA PRO A 88 23.50 19.18 2.80
C PRO A 88 24.70 20.11 2.64
N TRP A 89 24.91 21.09 3.52
CA TRP A 89 25.98 22.10 3.43
C TRP A 89 27.01 22.01 4.56
N GLU A 90 27.00 20.92 5.32
CA GLU A 90 27.99 20.69 6.39
C GLU A 90 29.35 20.24 5.86
N ARG A 91 29.43 19.80 4.60
CA ARG A 91 30.67 19.40 3.95
C ARG A 91 30.68 19.95 2.53
N THR A 92 31.85 19.94 1.92
CA THR A 92 32.08 20.33 0.53
C THR A 92 32.50 19.11 -0.29
N LEU A 93 32.49 19.26 -1.62
CA LEU A 93 32.84 18.17 -2.55
C LEU A 93 34.33 17.80 -2.50
N ASP A 94 35.20 18.70 -2.05
CA ASP A 94 36.65 18.57 -2.01
C ASP A 94 37.23 18.58 -0.59
N GLY A 95 36.37 18.67 0.43
CA GLY A 95 36.79 18.74 1.84
C GLY A 95 37.29 20.11 2.30
N SER A 96 37.22 21.13 1.43
CA SER A 96 37.53 22.52 1.78
C SER A 96 36.43 23.18 2.65
N ALA A 97 36.71 24.37 3.19
CA ALA A 97 35.70 25.12 3.93
C ALA A 97 34.53 25.53 3.02
N PRO A 98 33.26 25.52 3.50
CA PRO A 98 32.10 25.92 2.71
C PRO A 98 32.21 27.36 2.20
N ASP A 99 31.88 27.58 0.91
CA ASP A 99 31.75 28.92 0.35
C ASP A 99 30.40 29.53 0.77
N GLU A 100 30.46 30.60 1.57
CA GLU A 100 29.28 31.33 2.03
C GLU A 100 28.51 32.00 0.89
N LYS A 101 29.19 32.39 -0.19
CA LYS A 101 28.57 33.09 -1.33
C LYS A 101 27.89 32.12 -2.27
N ASN A 102 28.48 30.94 -2.49
CA ASN A 102 27.97 29.92 -3.39
C ASN A 102 27.85 28.58 -2.65
N PRO A 103 26.82 28.44 -1.79
CA PRO A 103 26.64 27.21 -1.01
C PRO A 103 26.36 26.05 -1.96
N CYS A 104 27.24 25.05 -1.95
CA CYS A 104 27.12 23.84 -2.76
C CYS A 104 26.87 22.64 -1.84
N PRO A 105 25.80 21.85 -2.07
CA PRO A 105 25.61 20.65 -1.28
C PRO A 105 26.63 19.57 -1.65
N TRP A 106 27.06 18.79 -0.67
CA TRP A 106 27.93 17.61 -0.88
C TRP A 106 27.14 16.31 -1.14
N LEU A 107 25.81 16.39 -1.05
CA LEU A 107 24.89 15.27 -1.21
C LEU A 107 24.14 15.35 -2.53
N ALA A 108 23.86 14.19 -3.12
CA ALA A 108 22.94 14.08 -4.24
C ALA A 108 22.01 12.88 -4.08
N LEU A 109 20.78 13.03 -4.58
CA LEU A 109 19.82 11.94 -4.67
C LEU A 109 19.81 11.38 -6.09
N LEU A 110 20.34 10.17 -6.28
CA LEU A 110 20.35 9.51 -7.57
C LEU A 110 19.18 8.55 -7.68
N VAL A 111 18.58 8.48 -8.87
CA VAL A 111 17.46 7.57 -9.17
C VAL A 111 17.91 6.56 -10.22
N LEU A 112 17.87 5.29 -9.82
CA LEU A 112 18.26 4.14 -10.62
C LEU A 112 17.00 3.38 -11.03
N SER A 113 16.88 3.08 -12.30
CA SER A 113 15.78 2.31 -12.87
C SER A 113 16.26 0.90 -13.19
N SER A 114 15.36 -0.09 -13.18
CA SER A 114 15.73 -1.46 -13.57
C SER A 114 16.32 -1.51 -15.00
N SER A 115 15.84 -0.68 -15.93
CA SER A 115 16.34 -0.63 -17.31
C SER A 115 17.78 -0.13 -17.46
N ASP A 116 18.34 0.51 -16.42
CA ASP A 116 19.73 0.98 -16.43
C ASP A 116 20.73 -0.19 -16.36
N PHE A 117 20.25 -1.41 -16.05
CA PHE A 117 21.08 -2.60 -15.85
C PHE A 117 20.75 -3.70 -16.87
N PRO A 118 21.76 -4.41 -17.42
CA PRO A 118 21.55 -5.43 -18.47
C PRO A 118 20.57 -6.55 -18.08
N ASN A 119 20.54 -6.92 -16.80
CA ASN A 119 19.68 -7.99 -16.29
C ASN A 119 18.33 -7.48 -15.75
N SER A 120 18.03 -6.19 -15.88
CA SER A 120 16.86 -5.56 -15.25
C SER A 120 16.80 -5.70 -13.72
N GLU A 121 17.93 -6.01 -13.08
CA GLU A 121 18.06 -6.13 -11.63
C GLU A 121 18.73 -4.88 -11.08
N LEU A 122 18.09 -4.27 -10.07
CA LEU A 122 18.65 -3.15 -9.35
C LEU A 122 19.82 -3.61 -8.46
N PRO A 123 20.88 -2.80 -8.33
CA PRO A 123 22.02 -3.11 -7.49
C PRO A 123 21.60 -3.21 -6.02
N LYS A 124 22.22 -4.13 -5.30
CA LYS A 124 22.03 -4.27 -3.84
C LYS A 124 22.99 -3.31 -3.12
N MET A 125 22.58 -2.87 -1.93
CA MET A 125 23.48 -2.12 -1.05
C MET A 125 24.39 -3.10 -0.33
N ASP A 126 25.69 -2.81 -0.33
CA ASP A 126 26.69 -3.59 0.37
C ASP A 126 27.19 -2.83 1.60
N ILE A 127 27.26 -3.52 2.73
CA ILE A 127 27.87 -3.00 3.96
C ILE A 127 29.37 -3.29 3.89
N ARG A 128 30.19 -2.24 3.90
CA ARG A 128 31.64 -2.32 3.76
C ARG A 128 32.32 -1.45 4.81
N LYS A 129 33.58 -1.73 5.10
CA LYS A 129 34.39 -0.84 5.94
C LYS A 129 34.73 0.45 5.20
N VAL A 130 34.90 1.57 5.90
CA VAL A 130 35.35 2.83 5.31
C VAL A 130 36.66 2.65 4.54
N GLN A 131 37.58 1.81 5.03
CA GLN A 131 38.81 1.48 4.29
C GLN A 131 38.55 0.91 2.88
N GLU A 132 37.56 0.04 2.74
CA GLU A 132 37.19 -0.60 1.46
C GLU A 132 36.42 0.33 0.52
N LEU A 133 35.85 1.42 1.05
CA LEU A 133 35.30 2.52 0.26
C LEU A 133 36.43 3.42 -0.27
N LEU A 134 37.36 3.82 0.60
CA LEU A 134 38.47 4.71 0.25
C LEU A 134 39.52 4.03 -0.65
N ARG A 135 39.66 2.70 -0.54
CA ARG A 135 40.60 1.88 -1.29
C ARG A 135 39.90 0.61 -1.82
N PRO A 136 39.03 0.72 -2.84
CA PRO A 136 38.14 -0.37 -3.27
C PRO A 136 38.80 -1.48 -4.10
N GLY A 137 40.13 -1.50 -4.23
CA GLY A 137 40.88 -2.49 -5.00
C GLY A 137 40.98 -2.16 -6.50
N HIS A 138 41.40 -3.13 -7.31
CA HIS A 138 41.64 -2.91 -8.74
C HIS A 138 40.33 -2.79 -9.54
N GLY A 139 40.26 -1.78 -10.42
CA GLY A 139 39.17 -1.63 -11.38
C GLY A 139 37.89 -0.97 -10.86
N ILE A 140 37.91 -0.47 -9.61
CA ILE A 140 36.82 0.30 -9.00
C ILE A 140 37.38 1.66 -8.58
N LYS A 141 36.68 2.74 -8.94
CA LYS A 141 36.98 4.11 -8.51
C LYS A 141 36.21 4.45 -7.24
N GLY A 142 36.93 4.76 -6.16
CA GLY A 142 36.37 5.33 -4.93
C GLY A 142 36.47 6.86 -4.90
N PRO A 143 36.00 7.52 -3.83
CA PRO A 143 36.18 8.95 -3.63
C PRO A 143 37.67 9.30 -3.51
N ASP A 144 38.07 10.47 -4.02
CA ASP A 144 39.42 11.03 -3.84
C ASP A 144 39.61 11.58 -2.42
N LEU A 145 39.54 10.66 -1.46
CA LEU A 145 39.76 10.90 -0.03
C LEU A 145 40.86 9.97 0.47
N ASN A 146 41.69 10.48 1.37
CA ASN A 146 42.75 9.73 2.02
C ASN A 146 42.36 9.37 3.46
N THR A 147 42.97 8.30 3.97
CA THR A 147 42.80 7.91 5.39
C THR A 147 43.31 8.98 6.35
N ALA A 148 44.21 9.85 5.90
CA ALA A 148 44.69 11.01 6.66
C ALA A 148 43.63 12.12 6.78
N ASP A 149 42.58 12.09 5.95
CA ASP A 149 41.49 13.07 5.98
C ASP A 149 40.37 12.65 6.95
N LEU A 150 40.50 11.49 7.61
CA LEU A 150 39.58 11.04 8.66
C LEU A 150 39.79 11.88 9.92
N LYS A 151 38.69 12.23 10.58
CA LYS A 151 38.73 12.97 11.86
C LYS A 151 38.90 12.02 13.03
N GLU A 152 39.29 12.54 14.20
CA GLU A 152 39.47 11.72 15.41
C GLU A 152 38.26 10.83 15.78
N TYR A 153 37.05 11.25 15.41
CA TYR A 153 35.81 10.53 15.64
C TYR A 153 35.41 9.55 14.50
N GLU A 154 36.26 9.37 13.49
CA GLU A 154 36.05 8.48 12.34
C GLU A 154 37.12 7.39 12.31
N SER A 155 36.71 6.14 12.10
CA SER A 155 37.62 5.00 11.97
C SER A 155 37.57 4.37 10.58
N VAL A 156 38.72 3.86 10.13
CA VAL A 156 38.81 3.04 8.91
C VAL A 156 37.98 1.76 8.99
N ASP A 157 37.73 1.27 10.21
CA ASP A 157 36.96 0.06 10.49
C ASP A 157 35.44 0.32 10.60
N ASP A 158 35.01 1.59 10.56
CA ASP A 158 33.60 1.92 10.62
C ASP A 158 32.86 1.33 9.42
N LEU A 159 31.63 0.87 9.66
CA LEU A 159 30.79 0.30 8.62
C LEU A 159 30.01 1.40 7.90
N CYS A 160 29.97 1.32 6.58
CA CYS A 160 29.19 2.22 5.72
C CYS A 160 28.42 1.42 4.67
N ASN A 161 27.29 1.97 4.22
CA ASN A 161 26.59 1.41 3.08
C ASN A 161 27.23 1.94 1.80
N THR A 162 27.36 1.07 0.81
CA THR A 162 28.00 1.41 -0.46
C THR A 162 27.22 0.84 -1.63
N ILE A 163 27.35 1.50 -2.77
CA ILE A 163 26.77 1.06 -4.04
C ILE A 163 27.85 1.11 -5.11
N ASP A 164 27.90 0.06 -5.93
CA ASP A 164 28.81 -0.06 -7.06
C ASP A 164 28.01 0.17 -8.36
N LEU A 165 28.35 1.24 -9.09
CA LEU A 165 27.67 1.62 -10.33
C LEU A 165 28.62 1.50 -11.53
N PRO A 166 28.15 1.06 -12.71
CA PRO A 166 28.95 1.16 -13.94
C PRO A 166 29.34 2.61 -14.21
N THR A 167 30.59 2.85 -14.61
CA THR A 167 31.09 4.20 -14.87
C THR A 167 30.25 4.95 -15.91
N SER A 168 29.81 4.28 -16.97
CA SER A 168 28.93 4.86 -17.99
C SER A 168 27.59 5.33 -17.44
N LEU A 169 27.03 4.61 -16.47
CA LEU A 169 25.79 4.98 -15.80
C LEU A 169 26.04 6.14 -14.83
N PHE A 170 27.11 6.08 -14.04
CA PHE A 170 27.46 7.17 -13.12
C PHE A 170 27.63 8.50 -13.86
N THR A 171 28.43 8.54 -14.93
CA THR A 171 28.67 9.77 -15.72
C THR A 171 27.39 10.31 -16.39
N SER A 172 26.41 9.45 -16.68
CA SER A 172 25.15 9.87 -17.29
C SER A 172 24.12 10.42 -16.30
N ILE A 173 24.15 9.95 -15.04
CA ILE A 173 23.16 10.33 -14.02
C ILE A 173 23.67 11.28 -12.95
N VAL A 174 24.98 11.41 -12.76
CA VAL A 174 25.54 12.31 -11.74
C VAL A 174 25.20 13.76 -12.10
N PRO A 175 24.78 14.61 -11.14
CA PRO A 175 24.49 16.02 -11.44
C PRO A 175 25.76 16.81 -11.78
N ALA A 176 25.60 17.90 -12.54
CA ALA A 176 26.68 18.86 -12.75
C ALA A 176 26.90 19.70 -11.49
N LYS A 177 28.13 20.21 -11.31
CA LYS A 177 28.47 21.06 -10.16
C LYS A 177 27.57 22.31 -10.06
N THR A 178 27.18 22.88 -11.20
CA THR A 178 26.30 24.04 -11.29
C THR A 178 24.84 23.75 -10.92
N ASP A 179 24.43 22.47 -10.99
CA ASP A 179 23.04 22.07 -10.75
C ASP A 179 22.81 21.76 -9.26
N LEU A 180 23.86 21.35 -8.54
CA LEU A 180 23.79 20.97 -7.13
C LEU A 180 23.09 22.01 -6.24
N PRO A 181 23.35 23.34 -6.34
CA PRO A 181 22.65 24.34 -5.55
C PRO A 181 21.12 24.39 -5.78
N TYR A 182 20.60 23.86 -6.89
CA TYR A 182 19.17 23.79 -7.18
C TYR A 182 18.53 22.48 -6.73
N LEU A 183 19.35 21.45 -6.44
CA LEU A 183 18.90 20.14 -6.00
C LEU A 183 18.76 20.03 -4.49
N ALA A 184 19.18 21.04 -3.72
CA ALA A 184 18.96 21.10 -2.29
C ALA A 184 18.41 22.46 -1.88
N HIS A 185 17.46 22.48 -0.94
CA HIS A 185 16.93 23.72 -0.37
C HIS A 185 16.41 23.47 1.05
N VAL A 186 16.16 24.55 1.80
CA VAL A 186 15.49 24.48 3.09
C VAL A 186 14.03 24.87 2.93
N ARG A 187 13.16 24.07 3.54
CA ARG A 187 11.72 24.31 3.62
C ARG A 187 11.34 24.56 5.07
N GLN A 188 10.85 25.77 5.35
CA GLN A 188 10.29 26.14 6.65
C GLN A 188 8.76 26.03 6.60
N VAL A 189 8.18 25.32 7.57
CA VAL A 189 6.74 25.13 7.73
C VAL A 189 6.37 25.21 9.21
N GLN A 190 5.20 25.75 9.54
CA GLN A 190 4.70 25.73 10.92
C GLN A 190 4.18 24.33 11.29
N THR A 191 4.59 23.81 12.46
CA THR A 191 4.32 22.42 12.89
C THR A 191 3.32 22.31 14.05
N ASP A 192 2.90 23.41 14.68
CA ASP A 192 2.10 23.48 15.94
C ASP A 192 0.78 22.68 15.98
N LYS A 193 0.26 22.23 14.83
CA LYS A 193 -0.98 21.42 14.74
C LYS A 193 -0.87 20.25 13.76
N LYS A 194 0.34 19.80 13.41
CA LYS A 194 0.51 18.57 12.63
C LYS A 194 0.56 17.37 13.57
N GLU A 195 -0.06 16.27 13.19
CA GLU A 195 -0.02 15.00 13.94
C GLU A 195 1.42 14.50 14.17
N THR A 196 2.36 14.93 13.33
CA THR A 196 3.81 14.65 13.39
C THR A 196 4.59 15.56 14.37
N ALA A 197 3.91 16.31 15.24
CA ALA A 197 4.51 17.27 16.19
C ALA A 197 5.44 16.66 17.27
N SER A 198 5.67 15.35 17.25
CA SER A 198 6.52 14.63 18.20
C SER A 198 8.03 14.93 18.05
N LEU A 199 8.44 15.56 16.95
CA LEU A 199 9.83 15.97 16.72
C LEU A 199 9.96 17.46 17.03
N HIS A 200 10.69 17.78 18.10
CA HIS A 200 11.08 19.14 18.49
C HIS A 200 11.98 19.78 17.43
N THR A 201 11.43 20.15 16.28
CA THR A 201 12.14 20.83 15.21
C THR A 201 11.42 22.15 14.94
N GLU A 202 12.18 23.24 14.81
CA GLU A 202 11.72 24.63 14.52
C GLU A 202 10.99 24.78 13.17
N GLY A 203 10.39 23.71 12.64
CA GLY A 203 9.69 23.70 11.36
C GLY A 203 10.59 23.78 10.13
N CYS A 204 11.91 23.88 10.30
CA CYS A 204 12.89 23.96 9.22
C CYS A 204 13.47 22.59 8.88
N PHE A 205 13.30 22.17 7.63
CA PHE A 205 13.82 20.91 7.10
C PHE A 205 14.68 21.18 5.88
N SER A 206 15.71 20.38 5.62
CA SER A 206 16.39 20.39 4.32
C SER A 206 15.79 19.34 3.41
N VAL A 207 15.63 19.68 2.13
CA VAL A 207 15.08 18.80 1.09
C VAL A 207 16.16 18.60 0.03
N VAL A 208 16.44 17.35 -0.33
CA VAL A 208 17.32 17.00 -1.45
C VAL A 208 16.46 16.34 -2.52
N LEU A 209 16.49 16.91 -3.72
CA LEU A 209 15.77 16.51 -4.93
C LEU A 209 16.70 15.68 -5.82
N ALA A 210 16.11 14.72 -6.54
CA ALA A 210 16.80 14.03 -7.61
C ALA A 210 16.91 14.91 -8.86
N ASN A 211 17.92 14.65 -9.68
CA ASN A 211 18.12 15.28 -10.99
C ASN A 211 17.47 14.50 -12.15
N ARG A 212 16.85 13.34 -11.87
CA ARG A 212 16.27 12.43 -12.86
C ARG A 212 14.88 11.96 -12.42
N PHE A 213 13.93 11.92 -13.36
CA PHE A 213 12.60 11.33 -13.13
C PHE A 213 12.68 9.78 -13.07
N PRO A 214 11.82 9.13 -12.28
CA PRO A 214 11.77 7.68 -12.24
C PRO A 214 11.17 7.11 -13.53
N GLU A 215 11.68 5.97 -13.96
CA GLU A 215 11.13 5.30 -15.13
C GLU A 215 9.76 4.68 -14.83
N THR A 216 8.80 4.93 -15.71
CA THR A 216 7.48 4.28 -15.71
C THR A 216 7.43 3.18 -16.75
N ALA A 217 7.37 1.92 -16.34
CA ALA A 217 7.19 0.83 -17.29
C ALA A 217 5.76 0.82 -17.88
N LYS A 218 5.65 0.50 -19.17
CA LYS A 218 4.39 0.24 -19.86
C LYS A 218 3.95 -1.20 -19.57
N GLY A 219 3.28 -1.44 -18.44
CA GLY A 219 2.81 -2.77 -18.06
C GLY A 219 2.21 -2.81 -16.65
N ARG A 220 1.59 -3.93 -16.26
CA ARG A 220 0.99 -4.12 -14.92
C ARG A 220 2.03 -4.08 -13.78
N ASP A 221 3.29 -4.41 -14.07
CA ASP A 221 4.32 -4.57 -13.02
C ASP A 221 5.00 -3.25 -12.61
N GLY A 222 4.78 -2.14 -13.32
CA GLY A 222 5.41 -0.85 -13.04
C GLY A 222 6.94 -0.87 -13.19
N GLY A 223 7.55 0.31 -13.39
CA GLY A 223 9.01 0.43 -13.41
C GLY A 223 9.53 0.38 -11.98
N ARG A 224 10.41 -0.59 -11.65
CA ARG A 224 11.07 -0.61 -10.33
C ARG A 224 12.20 0.41 -10.33
N ASN A 225 12.17 1.29 -9.34
CA ASN A 225 13.14 2.36 -9.16
C ASN A 225 13.77 2.27 -7.76
N LEU A 226 15.02 2.68 -7.66
CA LEU A 226 15.79 2.79 -6.42
C LEU A 226 16.32 4.22 -6.31
N ALA A 227 15.92 4.93 -5.25
CA ALA A 227 16.49 6.22 -4.92
C ALA A 227 17.60 6.03 -3.87
N VAL A 228 18.76 6.63 -4.12
CA VAL A 228 19.95 6.56 -3.25
C VAL A 228 20.48 7.96 -2.97
N LEU A 229 20.51 8.34 -1.70
CA LEU A 229 21.20 9.53 -1.22
C LEU A 229 22.68 9.19 -1.06
N VAL A 230 23.53 9.79 -1.89
CA VAL A 230 24.96 9.50 -1.96
C VAL A 230 25.79 10.70 -1.51
N SER A 231 26.98 10.41 -0.97
CA SER A 231 28.04 11.40 -0.78
C SER A 231 28.78 11.64 -2.10
N LEU A 232 28.93 12.90 -2.49
CA LEU A 232 29.78 13.34 -3.61
C LEU A 232 31.14 13.89 -3.15
N GLU A 233 31.45 13.80 -1.86
CA GLU A 233 32.75 14.19 -1.33
C GLU A 233 33.85 13.31 -1.96
N GLY A 234 34.89 13.95 -2.51
CA GLY A 234 35.95 13.28 -3.27
C GLY A 234 35.61 12.99 -4.74
N PHE A 235 34.45 13.42 -5.25
CA PHE A 235 34.06 13.24 -6.66
C PHE A 235 33.99 14.55 -7.46
N HIS A 236 34.48 15.66 -6.92
CA HIS A 236 34.36 17.00 -7.50
C HIS A 236 34.87 17.13 -8.95
N THR A 237 35.89 16.37 -9.35
CA THR A 237 36.43 16.36 -10.73
C THR A 237 35.68 15.45 -11.69
N TYR A 238 34.82 14.56 -11.19
CA TYR A 238 34.12 13.52 -11.96
C TYR A 238 32.62 13.77 -12.10
N LEU A 239 32.15 14.95 -11.70
CA LEU A 239 30.77 15.38 -11.90
C LEU A 239 30.48 15.62 -13.39
N HIS A 240 29.20 15.70 -13.75
CA HIS A 240 28.82 15.91 -15.13
C HIS A 240 29.35 17.25 -15.66
N GLY A 241 30.05 17.21 -16.80
CA GLY A 241 30.66 18.39 -17.42
C GLY A 241 32.06 18.75 -16.90
N GLU A 242 32.58 18.04 -15.90
CA GLU A 242 33.94 18.22 -15.40
C GLU A 242 34.97 17.44 -16.24
N ALA A 243 36.25 17.82 -16.14
CA ALA A 243 37.32 17.26 -16.97
C ALA A 243 37.79 15.85 -16.56
N GLY A 244 37.43 15.38 -15.35
CA GLY A 244 37.91 14.12 -14.82
C GLY A 244 37.35 12.92 -15.58
N ILE A 245 38.25 12.09 -16.11
CA ILE A 245 37.89 10.83 -16.76
C ILE A 245 38.10 9.69 -15.76
N ILE A 246 37.07 8.87 -15.56
CA ILE A 246 37.16 7.64 -14.78
C ILE A 246 37.61 6.51 -15.72
N SER A 247 38.77 5.91 -15.46
CA SER A 247 39.32 4.83 -16.28
C SER A 247 38.81 3.46 -15.85
N GLU A 248 38.35 3.36 -14.62
CA GLU A 248 37.78 2.18 -13.99
C GLU A 248 36.41 1.84 -14.57
N LYS A 249 36.01 0.56 -14.47
CA LYS A 249 34.72 0.10 -15.00
C LYS A 249 33.55 0.43 -14.07
N THR A 250 33.85 0.59 -12.79
CA THR A 250 32.86 0.72 -11.72
C THR A 250 33.26 1.88 -10.80
N VAL A 251 32.25 2.61 -10.33
CA VAL A 251 32.38 3.68 -9.33
C VAL A 251 31.69 3.21 -8.05
N ARG A 252 32.38 3.33 -6.92
CA ARG A 252 31.84 3.02 -5.59
C ARG A 252 31.50 4.31 -4.86
N LEU A 253 30.23 4.44 -4.46
CA LEU A 253 29.72 5.60 -3.72
C LEU A 253 29.32 5.20 -2.30
N ALA A 254 29.50 6.12 -1.35
CA ALA A 254 28.92 6.00 -0.01
C ALA A 254 27.44 6.36 -0.05
N VAL A 255 26.60 5.50 0.54
CA VAL A 255 25.15 5.65 0.57
C VAL A 255 24.70 5.99 1.98
N LEU A 256 24.07 7.15 2.13
CA LEU A 256 23.56 7.63 3.42
C LEU A 256 22.14 7.17 3.68
N ALA A 257 21.31 7.14 2.64
CA ALA A 257 19.94 6.64 2.71
C ALA A 257 19.54 6.04 1.36
N HIS A 258 18.66 5.05 1.36
CA HIS A 258 18.14 4.45 0.14
C HIS A 258 16.73 3.89 0.35
N TRP A 259 15.93 3.88 -0.71
CA TRP A 259 14.62 3.22 -0.71
C TRP A 259 14.18 2.86 -2.12
N SER A 260 13.41 1.77 -2.23
CA SER A 260 12.84 1.33 -3.49
C SER A 260 11.39 1.76 -3.63
N PHE A 261 10.91 1.96 -4.85
CA PHE A 261 9.51 2.23 -5.16
C PHE A 261 9.19 1.80 -6.59
N SER A 262 7.90 1.64 -6.89
CA SER A 262 7.44 1.28 -8.23
C SER A 262 6.67 2.43 -8.86
N SER A 263 7.16 2.92 -10.00
CA SER A 263 6.48 3.96 -10.78
C SER A 263 5.63 3.30 -11.86
N GLN A 264 4.32 3.37 -11.71
CA GLN A 264 3.36 2.89 -12.69
C GLN A 264 2.98 4.04 -13.64
N GLY A 265 2.49 3.69 -14.83
CA GLY A 265 1.95 4.69 -15.76
C GLY A 265 0.85 5.52 -15.09
N GLN A 266 0.59 6.72 -15.64
CA GLN A 266 -0.42 7.65 -15.15
C GLN A 266 -1.82 7.03 -15.19
N THR A 267 -2.21 6.31 -14.15
CA THR A 267 -3.60 5.93 -13.88
C THR A 267 -4.24 7.12 -13.17
N THR A 268 -4.53 8.18 -13.92
CA THR A 268 -5.36 9.26 -13.36
C THR A 268 -6.67 8.65 -12.85
N PHE A 269 -7.26 9.26 -11.83
CA PHE A 269 -8.58 8.85 -11.33
C PHE A 269 -9.60 8.73 -12.49
N LYS A 270 -9.53 9.64 -13.46
CA LYS A 270 -10.31 9.58 -14.69
C LYS A 270 -10.09 8.29 -15.48
N THR A 271 -8.82 7.90 -15.70
CA THR A 271 -8.48 6.63 -16.35
C THR A 271 -9.03 5.43 -15.59
N LEU A 272 -8.86 5.42 -14.26
CA LEU A 272 -9.36 4.34 -13.40
C LEU A 272 -10.88 4.20 -13.47
N ILE A 273 -11.61 5.31 -13.37
CA ILE A 273 -13.07 5.32 -13.50
C ILE A 273 -13.52 4.94 -14.90
N SER A 274 -12.82 5.37 -15.95
CA SER A 274 -13.16 5.01 -17.34
C SER A 274 -12.91 3.54 -17.67
N GLN A 275 -11.98 2.91 -16.95
CA GLN A 275 -11.66 1.48 -17.07
C GLN A 275 -12.46 0.62 -16.09
N LEU A 276 -13.25 1.24 -15.21
CA LEU A 276 -14.08 0.52 -14.27
C LEU A 276 -15.20 -0.16 -15.07
N ASP A 277 -15.25 -1.49 -15.01
CA ASP A 277 -16.38 -2.22 -15.56
C ASP A 277 -17.61 -1.95 -14.68
N THR A 278 -18.54 -1.15 -15.20
CA THR A 278 -19.83 -0.86 -14.55
C THR A 278 -20.88 -1.94 -14.82
N GLY A 279 -20.46 -3.11 -15.32
CA GLY A 279 -21.31 -4.28 -15.50
C GLY A 279 -21.88 -4.82 -14.20
N LEU A 280 -22.82 -5.74 -14.34
CA LEU A 280 -23.38 -6.48 -13.22
C LEU A 280 -22.28 -7.33 -12.57
N LEU A 281 -22.27 -7.41 -11.23
CA LEU A 281 -21.38 -8.31 -10.51
C LEU A 281 -21.78 -9.76 -10.85
N GLN A 282 -21.08 -10.35 -11.81
CA GLN A 282 -21.33 -11.68 -12.32
C GLN A 282 -20.02 -12.46 -12.39
N LEU A 283 -20.09 -13.78 -12.26
CA LEU A 283 -18.94 -14.62 -12.57
C LEU A 283 -18.62 -14.42 -14.06
N PRO A 284 -17.39 -14.04 -14.41
CA PRO A 284 -17.02 -13.88 -15.80
C PRO A 284 -17.22 -15.24 -16.50
N PRO A 285 -17.78 -15.26 -17.72
CA PRO A 285 -17.86 -16.49 -18.47
C PRO A 285 -16.44 -17.06 -18.62
N PRO A 286 -16.25 -18.39 -18.52
CA PRO A 286 -14.93 -18.99 -18.68
C PRO A 286 -14.35 -18.57 -20.04
N MET A 287 -13.21 -17.88 -20.02
CA MET A 287 -12.58 -17.26 -21.21
C MET A 287 -12.21 -18.26 -22.33
N ASN A 288 -12.28 -19.57 -22.08
CA ASN A 288 -11.72 -20.61 -22.95
C ASN A 288 -12.75 -21.60 -23.53
N THR A 289 -14.06 -21.34 -23.50
CA THR A 289 -14.99 -22.22 -24.22
C THR A 289 -15.12 -21.78 -25.66
N VAL A 290 -14.25 -22.37 -26.50
CA VAL A 290 -14.40 -22.49 -27.95
C VAL A 290 -15.87 -22.83 -28.24
N ALA A 291 -16.47 -22.15 -29.22
CA ALA A 291 -17.87 -22.25 -29.62
C ALA A 291 -18.39 -23.69 -29.72
N ALA A 292 -18.85 -24.24 -28.61
CA ALA A 292 -19.62 -25.47 -28.55
C ALA A 292 -21.11 -25.08 -28.58
N GLU A 293 -21.90 -25.75 -29.40
CA GLU A 293 -23.35 -25.65 -29.41
C GLU A 293 -23.86 -25.92 -27.98
N GLY A 294 -24.41 -24.89 -27.31
CA GLY A 294 -24.74 -24.90 -25.87
C GLY A 294 -24.02 -23.84 -25.03
N SER A 295 -23.03 -23.11 -25.60
CA SER A 295 -22.33 -22.03 -24.88
C SER A 295 -23.23 -20.84 -24.54
N ASP A 296 -24.25 -20.60 -25.35
CA ASP A 296 -25.07 -19.38 -25.26
C ASP A 296 -26.09 -19.46 -24.12
N ASP A 297 -26.68 -20.63 -23.86
CA ASP A 297 -27.56 -20.86 -22.71
C ASP A 297 -26.81 -20.75 -21.38
N VAL A 298 -25.56 -21.24 -21.34
CA VAL A 298 -24.69 -21.13 -20.16
C VAL A 298 -24.25 -19.69 -19.93
N LYS A 299 -23.86 -18.96 -20.98
CA LYS A 299 -23.58 -17.52 -20.89
C LYS A 299 -24.80 -16.72 -20.43
N HIS A 300 -25.99 -17.09 -20.91
CA HIS A 300 -27.25 -16.48 -20.49
C HIS A 300 -27.56 -16.79 -19.02
N ALA A 301 -27.35 -18.03 -18.56
CA ALA A 301 -27.51 -18.38 -17.15
C ALA A 301 -26.56 -17.56 -16.25
N TYR A 302 -25.29 -17.40 -16.64
CA TYR A 302 -24.34 -16.55 -15.91
C TYR A 302 -24.73 -15.07 -15.91
N SER A 303 -25.27 -14.53 -17.00
CA SER A 303 -25.75 -13.13 -17.04
C SER A 303 -26.99 -12.90 -16.16
N LEU A 304 -27.79 -13.94 -15.96
CA LEU A 304 -28.85 -13.94 -14.97
C LEU A 304 -28.29 -14.12 -13.54
N GLY A 305 -27.00 -14.40 -13.33
CA GLY A 305 -26.39 -14.59 -12.01
C GLY A 305 -26.50 -15.99 -11.43
N TYR A 306 -26.78 -17.00 -12.28
CA TYR A 306 -26.66 -18.40 -11.89
C TYR A 306 -25.19 -18.84 -11.83
N THR A 307 -24.93 -19.84 -11.00
CA THR A 307 -23.65 -20.56 -10.95
C THR A 307 -23.93 -22.06 -10.88
N ALA A 308 -23.10 -22.86 -11.55
CA ALA A 308 -23.23 -24.30 -11.56
C ALA A 308 -22.52 -24.88 -10.32
N LEU A 309 -23.27 -25.60 -9.48
CA LEU A 309 -22.72 -26.28 -8.31
C LEU A 309 -22.95 -27.78 -8.40
N THR A 310 -21.98 -28.55 -7.92
CA THR A 310 -22.15 -29.98 -7.71
C THR A 310 -23.22 -30.22 -6.65
N HIS A 311 -24.28 -30.91 -7.03
CA HIS A 311 -25.44 -31.20 -6.21
C HIS A 311 -25.55 -32.71 -5.99
N ARG A 312 -25.54 -33.12 -4.72
CA ARG A 312 -25.85 -34.51 -4.33
C ARG A 312 -27.33 -34.62 -4.03
N ILE A 313 -28.04 -35.37 -4.86
CA ILE A 313 -29.47 -35.62 -4.67
C ILE A 313 -29.69 -36.73 -3.65
N ARG A 314 -30.92 -36.82 -3.14
CA ARG A 314 -31.27 -37.66 -1.98
C ARG A 314 -31.12 -39.17 -2.22
N ASN A 315 -31.15 -39.61 -3.47
CA ASN A 315 -30.86 -40.99 -3.88
C ASN A 315 -29.34 -41.31 -3.86
N GLY A 316 -28.48 -40.34 -3.53
CA GLY A 316 -27.03 -40.51 -3.47
C GLY A 316 -26.29 -40.19 -4.77
N GLU A 317 -27.01 -39.91 -5.86
CA GLU A 317 -26.39 -39.54 -7.13
C GLU A 317 -25.81 -38.12 -7.07
N THR A 318 -24.73 -37.91 -7.81
CA THR A 318 -24.08 -36.61 -7.98
C THR A 318 -24.45 -36.05 -9.34
N THR A 319 -25.09 -34.88 -9.35
CA THR A 319 -25.42 -34.12 -10.56
C THR A 319 -24.89 -32.69 -10.45
N VAL A 320 -25.06 -31.90 -11.50
CA VAL A 320 -24.82 -30.45 -11.48
C VAL A 320 -26.17 -29.76 -11.44
N SER A 321 -26.29 -28.70 -10.64
CA SER A 321 -27.52 -27.92 -10.55
C SER A 321 -27.19 -26.44 -10.54
N TRP A 322 -28.10 -25.66 -11.13
CA TRP A 322 -28.05 -24.22 -11.09
C TRP A 322 -28.38 -23.73 -9.69
N TYR A 323 -27.53 -22.86 -9.17
CA TYR A 323 -27.75 -22.14 -7.94
C TYR A 323 -27.62 -20.64 -8.21
N ARG A 324 -28.49 -19.86 -7.58
CA ARG A 324 -28.49 -18.41 -7.64
C ARG A 324 -28.70 -17.85 -6.25
N GLY A 325 -27.78 -16.98 -5.83
CA GLY A 325 -27.83 -16.31 -4.54
C GLY A 325 -28.96 -15.27 -4.46
N PRO A 326 -29.20 -14.69 -3.28
CA PRO A 326 -30.23 -13.65 -3.08
C PRO A 326 -29.86 -12.29 -3.65
N LEU A 327 -28.57 -12.01 -3.84
CA LEU A 327 -28.05 -10.76 -4.41
C LEU A 327 -27.97 -10.89 -5.93
N VAL A 328 -29.12 -10.71 -6.56
CA VAL A 328 -29.32 -10.97 -7.98
C VAL A 328 -29.31 -9.68 -8.80
N PRO A 329 -28.78 -9.71 -10.03
CA PRO A 329 -28.72 -8.52 -10.88
C PRO A 329 -30.06 -8.15 -11.54
N LEU A 330 -31.17 -8.79 -11.12
CA LEU A 330 -32.49 -8.64 -11.74
C LEU A 330 -33.51 -8.14 -10.72
N PHE A 331 -34.46 -7.33 -11.19
CA PHE A 331 -35.61 -6.95 -10.40
C PHE A 331 -36.62 -8.11 -10.35
N TYR A 332 -36.83 -8.64 -9.15
CA TYR A 332 -37.89 -9.62 -8.90
C TYR A 332 -39.13 -8.95 -8.31
N ARG A 333 -40.30 -9.28 -8.87
CA ARG A 333 -41.57 -8.92 -8.25
C ARG A 333 -41.80 -9.83 -7.04
N LYS A 334 -42.00 -9.22 -5.87
CA LYS A 334 -42.43 -9.94 -4.67
C LYS A 334 -43.83 -10.51 -4.91
N LEU A 335 -44.02 -11.79 -4.58
CA LEU A 335 -45.34 -12.42 -4.62
C LEU A 335 -46.10 -12.03 -3.35
N ASP A 336 -47.38 -11.71 -3.49
CA ASP A 336 -48.25 -11.35 -2.35
C ASP A 336 -48.62 -12.57 -1.51
N VAL A 337 -48.65 -13.76 -2.14
CA VAL A 337 -48.97 -15.04 -1.51
C VAL A 337 -47.93 -16.07 -1.90
N TYR A 338 -47.35 -16.75 -0.90
CA TYR A 338 -46.45 -17.87 -1.11
C TYR A 338 -47.18 -19.18 -0.81
N ARG A 339 -47.06 -20.16 -1.70
CA ARG A 339 -47.55 -21.52 -1.45
C ARG A 339 -46.75 -22.14 -0.30
N SER A 340 -47.43 -22.82 0.62
CA SER A 340 -46.77 -23.63 1.64
C SER A 340 -45.98 -24.75 0.97
N LEU A 341 -44.69 -24.87 1.30
CA LEU A 341 -43.81 -25.92 0.81
C LEU A 341 -43.41 -26.82 1.99
N PRO A 342 -43.77 -28.11 1.97
CA PRO A 342 -43.55 -29.01 3.11
C PRO A 342 -42.07 -29.41 3.28
N CYS A 343 -41.30 -29.41 2.19
CA CYS A 343 -39.92 -29.83 2.15
C CYS A 343 -39.12 -28.94 1.17
N PRO A 344 -37.77 -28.88 1.31
CA PRO A 344 -36.94 -28.14 0.36
C PRO A 344 -37.05 -28.68 -1.07
N ASP A 345 -37.23 -29.99 -1.22
CA ASP A 345 -37.27 -30.66 -2.51
C ASP A 345 -38.49 -30.23 -3.33
N ALA A 346 -39.58 -29.82 -2.65
CA ALA A 346 -40.75 -29.22 -3.29
C ALA A 346 -40.47 -27.84 -3.91
N ALA A 347 -39.34 -27.23 -3.56
CA ALA A 347 -38.88 -25.95 -4.12
C ALA A 347 -37.86 -26.13 -5.26
N LEU A 348 -37.48 -27.37 -5.60
CA LEU A 348 -36.62 -27.65 -6.75
C LEU A 348 -37.37 -27.35 -8.04
N ARG A 349 -36.72 -26.64 -8.96
CA ARG A 349 -37.26 -26.35 -10.29
C ARG A 349 -36.47 -27.11 -11.33
N TYR A 350 -37.14 -27.67 -12.32
CA TYR A 350 -36.49 -28.36 -13.41
C TYR A 350 -36.61 -27.52 -14.69
N HIS A 351 -35.48 -27.20 -15.29
CA HIS A 351 -35.44 -26.52 -16.59
C HIS A 351 -35.42 -27.57 -17.70
N TYR A 352 -36.55 -27.74 -18.39
CA TYR A 352 -36.69 -28.74 -19.45
C TYR A 352 -35.73 -28.51 -20.63
N ASP A 353 -35.42 -27.25 -20.94
CA ASP A 353 -34.56 -26.90 -22.08
C ASP A 353 -33.09 -27.28 -21.86
N THR A 354 -32.60 -27.14 -20.62
CA THR A 354 -31.19 -27.41 -20.26
C THR A 354 -30.98 -28.76 -19.56
N GLY A 355 -32.07 -29.42 -19.14
CA GLY A 355 -32.04 -30.65 -18.37
C GLY A 355 -31.48 -30.52 -16.94
N LEU A 356 -31.22 -29.29 -16.48
CA LEU A 356 -30.62 -29.01 -15.17
C LEU A 356 -31.67 -28.59 -14.13
N LEU A 357 -31.41 -28.97 -12.88
CA LEU A 357 -32.20 -28.52 -11.73
C LEU A 357 -31.75 -27.14 -11.28
N ASP A 358 -32.69 -26.27 -10.91
CA ASP A 358 -32.46 -25.03 -10.16
C ASP A 358 -32.79 -25.26 -8.68
N VAL A 359 -31.75 -25.20 -7.85
CA VAL A 359 -31.80 -25.44 -6.40
C VAL A 359 -31.94 -24.15 -5.59
N SER A 360 -32.04 -22.99 -6.22
CA SER A 360 -31.98 -21.67 -5.56
C SER A 360 -33.06 -21.50 -4.49
N TYR A 361 -34.31 -21.85 -4.81
CA TYR A 361 -35.42 -21.77 -3.87
C TYR A 361 -35.37 -22.86 -2.79
N ALA A 362 -34.88 -24.05 -3.12
CA ALA A 362 -34.67 -25.13 -2.15
C ALA A 362 -33.59 -24.75 -1.12
N ALA A 363 -32.50 -24.14 -1.58
CA ALA A 363 -31.45 -23.58 -0.74
C ALA A 363 -31.97 -22.44 0.15
N ALA A 364 -32.76 -21.51 -0.42
CA ALA A 364 -33.38 -20.43 0.35
C ALA A 364 -34.36 -20.95 1.43
N TRP A 365 -35.17 -21.96 1.09
CA TRP A 365 -36.06 -22.63 2.05
C TRP A 365 -35.27 -23.29 3.19
N GLN A 366 -34.18 -23.99 2.86
CA GLN A 366 -33.29 -24.59 3.87
C GLN A 366 -32.63 -23.55 4.76
N LEU A 367 -32.12 -22.47 4.18
CA LEU A 367 -31.53 -21.37 4.92
C LEU A 367 -32.55 -20.76 5.89
N GLY A 368 -33.76 -20.50 5.42
CA GLY A 368 -34.86 -20.01 6.26
C GLY A 368 -35.16 -20.96 7.42
N ARG A 369 -35.21 -22.28 7.17
CA ARG A 369 -35.38 -23.29 8.22
C ARG A 369 -34.24 -23.28 9.24
N LEU A 370 -32.99 -23.18 8.78
CA LEU A 370 -31.82 -23.15 9.67
C LEU A 370 -31.80 -21.87 10.53
N LEU A 371 -32.09 -20.71 9.95
CA LEU A 371 -32.20 -19.44 10.67
C LEU A 371 -33.35 -19.47 11.68
N ALA A 372 -34.48 -20.06 11.31
CA ALA A 372 -35.61 -20.29 12.20
C ALA A 372 -35.23 -21.17 13.40
N LEU A 373 -34.50 -22.27 13.17
CA LEU A 373 -34.05 -23.18 14.23
C LEU A 373 -32.95 -22.57 15.10
N GLN A 374 -32.14 -21.67 14.56
CA GLN A 374 -31.12 -20.95 15.32
C GLN A 374 -31.72 -20.01 16.37
N SER A 375 -32.92 -19.48 16.13
CA SER A 375 -33.62 -18.59 17.08
C SER A 375 -34.46 -19.40 18.08
N PRO A 376 -34.07 -19.47 19.38
CA PRO A 376 -34.80 -20.26 20.37
C PRO A 376 -36.22 -19.74 20.59
N LEU A 377 -36.39 -18.40 20.55
CA LEU A 377 -37.68 -17.74 20.72
C LEU A 377 -38.64 -18.12 19.58
N PHE A 378 -38.16 -18.10 18.33
CA PHE A 378 -38.96 -18.46 17.17
C PHE A 378 -39.38 -19.94 17.22
N ALA A 379 -38.44 -20.85 17.51
CA ALA A 379 -38.71 -22.28 17.61
C ALA A 379 -39.73 -22.61 18.72
N GLN A 380 -39.59 -22.01 19.91
CA GLN A 380 -40.54 -22.20 21.01
C GLN A 380 -41.93 -21.66 20.66
N THR A 381 -41.99 -20.49 20.02
CA THR A 381 -43.27 -19.88 19.61
C THR A 381 -43.99 -20.76 18.59
N ILE A 382 -43.31 -21.20 17.53
CA ILE A 382 -43.89 -22.13 16.54
C ILE A 382 -44.36 -23.42 17.21
N TYR A 383 -43.58 -23.98 18.13
CA TYR A 383 -43.97 -25.21 18.81
C TYR A 383 -45.25 -25.04 19.65
N ARG A 384 -45.34 -23.94 20.42
CA ARG A 384 -46.53 -23.59 21.20
C ARG A 384 -47.75 -23.35 20.31
N THR A 385 -47.59 -22.58 19.23
CA THR A 385 -48.67 -22.33 18.26
C THR A 385 -49.15 -23.62 17.61
N ARG A 386 -48.24 -24.51 17.19
CA ARG A 386 -48.59 -25.82 16.63
C ARG A 386 -49.33 -26.69 17.63
N HIS A 387 -48.93 -26.69 18.90
CA HIS A 387 -49.65 -27.41 19.95
C HIS A 387 -51.05 -26.86 20.17
N HIS A 388 -51.18 -25.52 20.25
CA HIS A 388 -52.47 -24.88 20.45
C HIS A 388 -53.44 -25.14 19.28
N GLU A 389 -52.97 -25.04 18.04
CA GLU A 389 -53.79 -25.37 16.87
C GLU A 389 -54.15 -26.86 16.80
N ARG A 390 -53.23 -27.77 17.16
CA ARG A 390 -53.56 -29.21 17.26
C ARG A 390 -54.65 -29.47 18.29
N GLN A 391 -54.55 -28.86 19.47
CA GLN A 391 -55.59 -28.96 20.50
C GLN A 391 -56.92 -28.40 20.01
N ARG A 392 -56.91 -27.24 19.34
CA ARG A 392 -58.11 -26.63 18.77
C ARG A 392 -58.77 -27.51 17.70
N VAL A 393 -57.96 -28.13 16.84
CA VAL A 393 -58.45 -29.07 15.82
C VAL A 393 -59.01 -30.33 16.48
N HIS A 394 -58.34 -30.91 17.48
CA HIS A 394 -58.86 -32.05 18.23
C HIS A 394 -60.18 -31.76 18.93
N ALA A 395 -60.29 -30.62 19.62
CA ALA A 395 -61.53 -30.21 20.27
C ALA A 395 -62.68 -30.05 19.27
N LYS A 396 -62.42 -29.43 18.10
CA LYS A 396 -63.43 -29.33 17.02
C LYS A 396 -63.80 -30.69 16.43
N MET A 397 -62.85 -31.62 16.31
CA MET A 397 -63.13 -32.98 15.84
C MET A 397 -63.98 -33.75 16.87
N GLU A 398 -63.71 -33.60 18.16
CA GLU A 398 -64.51 -34.21 19.24
C GLU A 398 -65.92 -33.61 19.28
N GLU A 399 -66.06 -32.29 19.15
CA GLU A 399 -67.37 -31.63 19.05
C GLU A 399 -68.15 -32.08 17.80
N ALA A 400 -67.49 -32.23 16.65
CA ALA A 400 -68.12 -32.73 15.43
C ALA A 400 -68.53 -34.21 15.55
N ALA A 401 -67.70 -35.04 16.17
CA ALA A 401 -68.01 -36.45 16.43
C ALA A 401 -69.18 -36.60 17.41
N GLN A 402 -69.23 -35.78 18.47
CA GLN A 402 -70.37 -35.76 19.40
C GLN A 402 -71.65 -35.28 18.70
N ARG A 403 -71.60 -34.23 17.87
CA ARG A 403 -72.77 -33.78 17.10
C ARG A 403 -73.30 -34.84 16.14
N GLN A 404 -72.42 -35.58 15.46
CA GLN A 404 -72.83 -36.72 14.61
C GLN A 404 -73.42 -37.88 15.42
N GLN A 405 -73.03 -38.06 16.68
CA GLN A 405 -73.55 -39.10 17.57
C GLN A 405 -74.92 -38.74 18.18
N TYR A 406 -75.26 -37.45 18.26
CA TYR A 406 -76.54 -36.93 18.76
C TYR A 406 -77.55 -36.54 17.66
N GLU A 407 -77.18 -36.55 16.38
CA GLU A 407 -78.10 -36.33 15.25
C GLU A 407 -78.46 -37.63 14.49
N VAL A 408 -79.74 -38.00 14.51
CA VAL A 408 -80.40 -38.91 13.54
C VAL A 408 -81.82 -38.36 13.28
N PRO A 409 -82.40 -38.37 12.05
CA PRO A 409 -81.87 -38.03 10.73
C PRO A 409 -82.65 -36.82 10.11
N GLY A 410 -82.00 -36.01 9.26
CA GLY A 410 -82.67 -34.94 8.49
C GLY A 410 -81.82 -34.52 7.28
N ASN A 411 -82.34 -34.74 6.09
CA ASN A 411 -81.59 -35.07 4.87
C ASN A 411 -81.05 -33.86 4.05
N GLU A 412 -80.51 -32.81 4.67
CA GLU A 412 -80.03 -31.63 3.91
C GLU A 412 -78.62 -31.14 4.31
N MET A 413 -78.03 -31.64 5.40
CA MET A 413 -76.74 -31.13 5.92
C MET A 413 -75.50 -31.83 5.35
N SER A 414 -75.66 -32.98 4.68
CA SER A 414 -74.54 -33.80 4.19
C SER A 414 -73.80 -33.17 3.00
N GLU A 415 -74.50 -32.40 2.16
CA GLU A 415 -73.89 -31.68 1.03
C GLU A 415 -73.05 -30.50 1.50
N TYR A 416 -73.48 -29.78 2.55
CA TYR A 416 -72.71 -28.67 3.11
C TYR A 416 -71.42 -29.16 3.79
N LEU A 417 -71.50 -30.25 4.55
CA LEU A 417 -70.34 -30.88 5.20
C LEU A 417 -69.35 -31.48 4.20
N ALA A 418 -69.80 -32.07 3.09
CA ALA A 418 -68.90 -32.53 2.03
C ALA A 418 -68.12 -31.39 1.37
N GLN A 419 -68.77 -30.22 1.22
CA GLN A 419 -68.16 -29.02 0.64
C GLN A 419 -67.14 -28.36 1.59
N GLU A 420 -67.38 -28.39 2.91
CA GLU A 420 -66.44 -27.89 3.92
C GLU A 420 -65.25 -28.84 4.16
N MET A 421 -65.48 -30.15 4.15
CA MET A 421 -64.42 -31.16 4.27
C MET A 421 -63.46 -31.14 3.06
N GLY A 422 -63.95 -30.81 1.86
CA GLY A 422 -63.13 -30.58 0.67
C GLY A 422 -62.25 -29.33 0.74
N LYS A 423 -62.66 -28.31 1.50
CA LYS A 423 -61.84 -27.10 1.76
C LYS A 423 -60.77 -27.36 2.81
N LEU A 424 -61.12 -28.05 3.90
CA LEU A 424 -60.19 -28.39 5.00
C LEU A 424 -59.07 -29.35 4.57
N THR A 425 -59.35 -30.31 3.69
CA THR A 425 -58.32 -31.23 3.18
C THR A 425 -57.34 -30.58 2.21
N ASN A 426 -57.72 -29.48 1.56
CA ASN A 426 -56.83 -28.67 0.72
C ASN A 426 -55.97 -27.66 1.52
N GLU A 427 -56.38 -27.29 2.73
CA GLU A 427 -55.60 -26.41 3.62
C GLU A 427 -54.57 -27.16 4.49
N LEU A 428 -54.71 -28.48 4.61
CA LEU A 428 -53.85 -29.37 5.39
C LEU A 428 -52.75 -30.10 4.58
N LYS A 429 -52.70 -29.92 3.25
CA LYS A 429 -51.61 -30.37 2.37
C LYS A 429 -50.77 -29.18 1.89
#